data_AF-A0A2V7G714-F1
#
_entry.id   AF-A0A2V7G714-F1
#
_cell.length_a   1.000
_cell.length_b   1.000
_cell.length_c   1.000
_cell.angle_alpha   90.00
_cell.angle_beta   90.00
_cell.angle_gamma   90.00
#
_symmetry.space_group_name_H-M   'P 1'
#
loop_
_entity.id
_entity.type
_entity.pdbx_description
1 polymer ?
#
loop_
_entity_poly.entity_id
_entity_poly.type
_entity_poly.pdbx_seq_one_letter_code
_entity_poly.pdbx_strand_id
1 'polypeptide(L)'
;ALTLFAFSADNWKRPASEVATLMRLFARHLQTETPRLLENGVRLDVVGRRDRLPAPLVAAIRAAERATAAGTRLRLRLAVDYSARAAIADRHILPDVDLLIRTGGEQRLSDFLLWECAYAELYFTEIMWPDFTAADLADALRAFHARPRRVGGLPEAAAG
;
A
#
# COMPACT_ATOMS: atom_id res chain seq x y z
N ALA A 1 10.39 1.00 2.03
CA ALA A 1 9.12 0.94 2.80
C ALA A 1 8.13 0.09 2.02
N LEU A 2 7.08 -0.45 2.65
CA LEU A 2 6.05 -1.25 1.98
C LEU A 2 4.69 -0.61 2.21
N THR A 3 3.91 -0.38 1.15
CA THR A 3 2.52 0.13 1.24
C THR A 3 1.55 -0.91 0.71
N LEU A 4 0.52 -1.24 1.49
CA LEU A 4 -0.54 -2.18 1.11
C LEU A 4 -1.88 -1.44 0.93
N PHE A 5 -2.59 -1.74 -0.16
CA PHE A 5 -3.91 -1.16 -0.42
C PHE A 5 -5.00 -2.00 0.24
N ALA A 6 -5.37 -1.63 1.47
CA ALA A 6 -6.32 -2.43 2.26
C ALA A 6 -7.78 -2.08 1.97
N PHE A 7 -8.10 -0.79 1.78
CA PHE A 7 -9.47 -0.35 1.50
C PHE A 7 -9.48 1.00 0.77
N SER A 8 -10.06 1.06 -0.43
CA SER A 8 -10.20 2.29 -1.22
C SER A 8 -11.44 3.10 -0.85
N ALA A 9 -11.45 4.39 -1.17
CA ALA A 9 -12.64 5.24 -1.02
C ALA A 9 -13.84 4.74 -1.85
N ASP A 10 -13.59 4.10 -3.00
CA ASP A 10 -14.64 3.49 -3.81
C ASP A 10 -15.24 2.22 -3.19
N ASN A 11 -14.54 1.56 -2.26
CA ASN A 11 -15.06 0.34 -1.63
C ASN A 11 -16.24 0.59 -0.67
N TRP A 12 -16.53 1.85 -0.33
CA TRP A 12 -17.77 2.19 0.36
C TRP A 12 -19.04 1.96 -0.47
N LYS A 13 -18.91 1.77 -1.79
CA LYS A 13 -20.03 1.41 -2.68
C LYS A 13 -20.46 -0.05 -2.53
N ARG A 14 -19.68 -0.88 -1.82
CA ARG A 14 -20.02 -2.29 -1.54
C ARG A 14 -21.15 -2.39 -0.52
N PRO A 15 -21.82 -3.56 -0.38
CA PRO A 15 -22.87 -3.74 0.61
C PRO A 15 -22.44 -3.36 2.02
N ALA A 16 -23.27 -2.61 2.74
CA ALA A 16 -22.94 -2.08 4.06
C ALA A 16 -22.57 -3.18 5.09
N SER A 17 -23.19 -4.35 4.99
CA SER A 17 -22.87 -5.52 5.84
C SER A 17 -21.48 -6.08 5.57
N GLU A 18 -21.04 -6.11 4.31
CA GLU A 18 -19.68 -6.51 3.92
C GLU A 18 -18.66 -5.52 4.48
N VAL A 19 -18.87 -4.22 4.24
CA VAL A 19 -17.98 -3.16 4.72
C VAL A 19 -17.89 -3.19 6.25
N ALA A 20 -19.02 -3.30 6.96
CA ALA A 20 -19.03 -3.37 8.42
C ALA A 20 -18.25 -4.59 8.94
N THR A 21 -18.34 -5.73 8.24
CA THR A 21 -17.59 -6.94 8.59
C THR A 21 -16.09 -6.75 8.36
N LEU A 22 -15.70 -6.18 7.22
CA LEU A 22 -14.29 -5.85 6.94
C LEU A 22 -13.69 -4.92 8.00
N MET A 23 -14.40 -3.86 8.39
CA MET A 23 -13.90 -2.92 9.40
C MET A 23 -13.70 -3.59 10.77
N ARG A 24 -14.62 -4.49 11.18
CA ARG A 24 -14.48 -5.26 12.42
C ARG A 24 -13.29 -6.21 12.37
N LEU A 25 -13.13 -6.95 11.27
CA LEU A 25 -12.01 -7.86 11.08
C LEU A 25 -10.68 -7.12 11.10
N PHE A 26 -10.61 -5.96 10.44
CA PHE A 26 -9.41 -5.15 10.42
C PHE A 26 -9.06 -4.64 11.82
N ALA A 27 -10.02 -4.12 12.58
CA ALA A 27 -9.77 -3.66 13.95
C ALA A 27 -9.21 -4.79 14.83
N ARG A 28 -9.78 -6.00 14.72
CA ARG A 28 -9.28 -7.19 15.42
C ARG A 28 -7.87 -7.56 14.97
N HIS A 29 -7.62 -7.59 13.66
CA HIS A 29 -6.33 -7.98 13.11
C HIS A 29 -5.20 -7.03 13.52
N LEU A 30 -5.46 -5.72 13.53
CA LEU A 30 -4.50 -4.74 14.05
C LEU A 30 -4.13 -5.02 15.50
N GLN A 31 -5.09 -5.36 16.34
CA GLN A 31 -4.83 -5.68 17.75
C GLN A 31 -4.00 -6.96 17.90
N THR A 32 -4.30 -8.01 17.12
CA THR A 32 -3.61 -9.30 17.22
C THR A 32 -2.21 -9.30 16.60
N GLU A 33 -1.98 -8.55 15.52
CA GLU A 33 -0.67 -8.55 14.83
C GLU A 33 0.30 -7.48 15.36
N THR A 34 -0.18 -6.46 16.08
CA THR A 34 0.71 -5.40 16.59
C THR A 34 1.91 -5.94 17.38
N PRO A 35 1.77 -6.90 18.32
CA PRO A 35 2.92 -7.50 19.02
C PRO A 35 3.98 -8.06 18.07
N ARG A 36 3.54 -8.76 17.01
CA ARG A 36 4.45 -9.30 16.00
C ARG A 36 5.15 -8.20 15.20
N LEU A 37 4.47 -7.10 14.89
CA LEU A 37 5.10 -5.94 14.23
C LEU A 37 6.20 -5.34 15.11
N LEU A 38 5.93 -5.17 16.41
CA LEU A 38 6.91 -4.70 17.40
C LEU A 38 8.15 -5.61 17.47
N GLU A 39 7.94 -6.91 17.64
CA GLU A 39 9.02 -7.92 17.72
C GLU A 39 9.92 -7.90 16.48
N ASN A 40 9.34 -7.62 15.31
CA ASN A 40 10.08 -7.56 14.05
C ASN A 40 10.65 -6.17 13.73
N GLY A 41 10.53 -5.20 14.66
CA GLY A 41 10.99 -3.82 14.49
C GLY A 41 10.29 -3.07 13.34
N VAL A 42 9.07 -3.47 13.02
CA VAL A 42 8.23 -2.82 12.00
C VAL A 42 7.58 -1.59 12.63
N ARG A 43 7.62 -0.47 11.91
CA ARG A 43 6.81 0.71 12.17
C ARG A 43 5.59 0.73 11.25
N LEU A 44 4.40 0.80 11.83
CA LEU A 44 3.14 0.91 11.10
C LEU A 44 2.70 2.37 10.99
N ASP A 45 2.32 2.80 9.79
CA ASP A 45 1.61 4.07 9.55
C ASP A 45 0.33 3.78 8.73
N VAL A 46 -0.81 4.41 9.06
CA VAL A 46 -2.06 4.27 8.30
C VAL A 46 -2.42 5.58 7.61
N VAL A 47 -2.61 5.51 6.28
CA VAL A 47 -2.93 6.65 5.42
C VAL A 47 -4.34 6.53 4.83
N GLY A 48 -4.94 7.67 4.52
CA GLY A 48 -6.33 7.79 4.09
C GLY A 48 -7.22 8.42 5.16
N ARG A 49 -8.52 8.45 4.89
CA ARG A 49 -9.50 9.15 5.74
C ARG A 49 -9.81 8.36 7.01
N ARG A 50 -9.83 9.06 8.15
CA ARG A 50 -10.17 8.48 9.46
C ARG A 50 -11.56 8.86 9.94
N ASP A 51 -12.14 9.93 9.42
CA ASP A 51 -13.43 10.48 9.83
C ASP A 51 -14.61 9.58 9.45
N ARG A 52 -14.44 8.70 8.46
CA ARG A 52 -15.46 7.73 8.03
C ARG A 52 -15.27 6.33 8.63
N LEU A 53 -14.16 6.09 9.33
CA LEU A 53 -13.88 4.79 9.93
C LEU A 53 -14.61 4.64 11.27
N PRO A 54 -15.10 3.44 11.62
CA PRO A 54 -15.71 3.20 12.93
C PRO A 54 -14.72 3.51 14.07
N ALA A 55 -15.21 4.11 15.16
CA ALA A 55 -14.38 4.48 16.31
C ALA A 55 -13.48 3.35 16.86
N PRO A 56 -13.94 2.08 16.95
CA PRO A 56 -13.08 0.97 17.37
C PRO A 56 -11.88 0.76 16.45
N LEU A 57 -12.05 0.91 15.12
CA LEU A 57 -10.97 0.78 14.15
C LEU A 57 -9.99 1.96 14.28
N VAL A 58 -10.49 3.19 14.41
CA VAL A 58 -9.65 4.38 14.63
C VAL A 58 -8.81 4.22 15.91
N ALA A 59 -9.40 3.70 16.99
CA ALA A 59 -8.69 3.44 18.23
C ALA A 59 -7.59 2.38 18.05
N ALA A 60 -7.89 1.28 17.36
CA ALA A 60 -6.93 0.21 17.06
C ALA A 60 -5.76 0.71 16.20
N ILE A 61 -6.04 1.48 15.14
CA ILE A 61 -5.02 2.13 14.31
C ILE A 61 -4.09 2.99 15.17
N ARG A 62 -4.66 3.91 15.96
CA ARG A 62 -3.87 4.81 16.81
C ARG A 62 -3.01 4.06 17.83
N ALA A 63 -3.53 2.97 18.40
CA ALA A 63 -2.78 2.13 19.32
C ALA A 63 -1.59 1.43 18.63
N ALA A 64 -1.82 0.84 17.46
CA ALA A 64 -0.79 0.14 16.69
C ALA A 64 0.32 1.08 16.20
N GLU A 65 -0.05 2.26 15.66
CA GLU A 65 0.92 3.29 15.23
C GLU A 65 1.80 3.76 16.39
N ARG A 66 1.21 4.03 17.56
CA ARG A 66 1.96 4.44 18.75
C ARG A 66 2.90 3.35 19.24
N ALA A 67 2.41 2.10 19.32
CA ALA A 67 3.21 0.99 19.83
C ALA A 67 4.42 0.75 18.91
N THR A 68 4.23 0.81 17.60
CA THR A 68 5.27 0.52 16.60
C THR A 68 6.14 1.73 16.21
N ALA A 69 5.94 2.90 16.83
CA ALA A 69 6.55 4.16 16.39
C ALA A 69 8.10 4.15 16.37
N ALA A 70 8.72 3.36 17.26
CA ALA A 70 10.17 3.22 17.36
C ALA A 70 10.78 2.19 16.37
N GLY A 71 9.95 1.49 15.59
CA GLY A 71 10.42 0.50 14.61
C GLY A 71 11.27 1.13 13.51
N THR A 72 12.43 0.54 13.24
CA THR A 72 13.40 1.05 12.24
C THR A 72 13.67 0.06 11.11
N ARG A 73 13.27 -1.21 11.23
CA ARG A 73 13.61 -2.28 10.26
C ARG A 73 12.78 -2.19 8.99
N LEU A 74 11.48 -1.93 9.14
CA LEU A 74 10.57 -1.76 8.01
C LEU A 74 9.51 -0.73 8.38
N ARG A 75 9.23 0.19 7.45
CA ARG A 75 8.03 1.01 7.51
C ARG A 75 6.93 0.35 6.68
N LEU A 76 5.92 -0.17 7.35
CA LEU A 76 4.72 -0.73 6.76
C LEU A 76 3.62 0.34 6.75
N ARG A 77 3.02 0.58 5.59
CA ARG A 77 1.93 1.52 5.42
C ARG A 77 0.67 0.82 4.96
N LEU A 78 -0.44 1.06 5.63
CA LEU A 78 -1.75 0.57 5.19
C LEU A 78 -2.57 1.74 4.66
N ALA A 79 -3.04 1.63 3.42
CA ALA A 79 -3.95 2.59 2.82
C ALA A 79 -5.41 2.17 3.08
N VAL A 80 -6.13 2.96 3.87
CA VAL A 80 -7.47 2.65 4.39
C VAL A 80 -8.39 3.85 4.21
N ASP A 81 -9.53 3.65 3.54
CA ASP A 81 -10.34 4.74 2.98
C ASP A 81 -9.47 5.75 2.22
N TYR A 82 -8.56 5.21 1.40
CA TYR A 82 -7.59 5.98 0.65
C TYR A 82 -8.11 6.31 -0.76
N SER A 83 -7.79 7.52 -1.21
CA SER A 83 -7.95 7.98 -2.59
C SER A 83 -6.75 8.83 -2.97
N ALA A 84 -6.08 8.47 -4.08
CA ALA A 84 -4.95 9.26 -4.58
C ALA A 84 -5.42 10.64 -5.06
N ARG A 85 -6.60 10.74 -5.69
CA ARG A 85 -7.18 12.03 -6.07
C ARG A 85 -7.38 12.95 -4.87
N ALA A 86 -7.93 12.43 -3.78
CA ALA A 86 -8.08 13.22 -2.54
C ALA A 86 -6.71 13.60 -1.96
N ALA A 87 -5.77 12.66 -1.90
CA ALA A 87 -4.41 12.91 -1.41
C ALA A 87 -3.69 14.01 -2.20
N ILE A 88 -3.83 14.03 -3.53
CA ILE A 88 -3.30 15.09 -4.40
C ILE A 88 -3.96 16.44 -4.09
N ALA A 89 -5.30 16.48 -3.98
CA ALA A 89 -6.03 17.69 -3.65
C ALA A 89 -5.61 18.28 -2.29
N ASP A 90 -5.38 17.41 -1.30
CA ASP A 90 -4.97 17.77 0.06
C ASP A 90 -3.46 17.98 0.20
N ARG A 91 -2.68 17.84 -0.90
CA ARG A 91 -1.21 17.91 -0.93
C ARG A 91 -0.52 16.94 0.03
N HIS A 92 -1.16 15.80 0.31
CA HIS A 92 -0.63 14.74 1.15
C HIS A 92 0.09 13.71 0.27
N ILE A 93 1.30 14.06 -0.17
CA ILE A 93 2.11 13.22 -1.05
C ILE A 93 3.03 12.32 -0.22
N LEU A 94 3.02 11.03 -0.55
CA LEU A 94 3.91 10.03 0.03
C LEU A 94 5.22 9.95 -0.77
N PRO A 95 6.26 9.29 -0.25
CA PRO A 95 7.46 9.03 -1.06
C PRO A 95 7.13 8.24 -2.33
N ASP A 96 7.91 8.48 -3.37
CA ASP A 96 7.79 7.78 -4.66
C ASP A 96 7.83 6.26 -4.51
N VAL A 97 7.11 5.59 -5.42
CA VAL A 97 7.04 4.14 -5.52
C VAL A 97 8.02 3.68 -6.60
N ASP A 98 8.96 2.81 -6.23
CA ASP A 98 9.85 2.18 -7.21
C ASP A 98 9.16 1.05 -7.99
N LEU A 99 8.36 0.23 -7.28
CA LEU A 99 7.69 -0.95 -7.82
C LEU A 99 6.26 -1.04 -7.27
N LEU A 100 5.27 -1.09 -8.16
CA LEU A 100 3.90 -1.42 -7.83
C LEU A 100 3.58 -2.85 -8.27
N ILE A 101 3.14 -3.67 -7.32
CA ILE A 101 2.70 -5.04 -7.57
C ILE A 101 1.18 -5.09 -7.46
N ARG A 102 0.51 -5.66 -8.46
CA ARG A 102 -0.93 -5.92 -8.43
C ARG A 102 -1.24 -7.36 -8.82
N THR A 103 -1.95 -8.03 -7.92
CA THR A 103 -2.41 -9.42 -8.02
C THR A 103 -3.81 -9.53 -8.66
N GLY A 104 -4.18 -10.72 -9.11
CA GLY A 104 -5.51 -11.05 -9.63
C GLY A 104 -5.78 -10.62 -11.08
N GLY A 105 -4.73 -10.48 -11.90
CA GLY A 105 -4.81 -10.29 -13.36
C GLY A 105 -5.15 -8.87 -13.83
N GLU A 106 -5.70 -8.04 -12.96
CA GLU A 106 -6.19 -6.71 -13.34
C GLU A 106 -5.06 -5.71 -13.59
N GLN A 107 -5.02 -5.11 -14.78
CA GLN A 107 -3.99 -4.15 -15.20
C GLN A 107 -4.46 -2.69 -15.06
N ARG A 108 -4.59 -2.22 -13.82
CA ARG A 108 -4.95 -0.82 -13.50
C ARG A 108 -4.43 -0.43 -12.12
N LEU A 109 -4.36 0.86 -11.81
CA LEU A 109 -3.98 1.33 -10.46
C LEU A 109 -5.18 1.45 -9.52
N SER A 110 -6.38 1.70 -10.05
CA SER A 110 -7.60 1.88 -9.26
C SER A 110 -7.49 2.96 -8.16
N ASP A 111 -7.01 4.15 -8.54
CA ASP A 111 -6.83 5.30 -7.63
C ASP A 111 -5.83 5.07 -6.48
N PHE A 112 -4.89 4.13 -6.67
CA PHE A 112 -3.81 3.86 -5.72
C PHE A 112 -2.54 4.61 -6.10
N LEU A 113 -2.05 5.47 -5.19
CA LEU A 113 -0.74 6.15 -5.27
C LEU A 113 -0.42 6.76 -6.66
N LEU A 114 -1.39 7.46 -7.26
CA LEU A 114 -1.28 7.91 -8.67
C LEU A 114 -0.08 8.83 -8.90
N TRP A 115 0.17 9.75 -7.98
CA TRP A 115 1.31 10.67 -8.09
C TRP A 115 2.62 9.95 -7.80
N GLU A 116 2.65 9.17 -6.73
CA GLU A 116 3.86 8.47 -6.28
C GLU A 116 4.28 7.35 -7.23
N CYS A 117 3.36 6.83 -8.05
CA CYS A 117 3.64 5.83 -9.07
C CYS A 117 4.00 6.42 -10.45
N ALA A 118 4.19 7.74 -10.59
CA ALA A 118 4.43 8.39 -11.88
C ALA A 118 5.62 7.78 -12.66
N TYR A 119 6.63 7.28 -11.94
CA TYR A 119 7.80 6.60 -12.51
C TYR A 119 8.00 5.18 -11.95
N ALA A 120 6.97 4.62 -11.32
CA ALA A 120 7.04 3.26 -10.79
C ALA A 120 7.10 2.24 -11.92
N GLU A 121 7.89 1.19 -11.71
CA GLU A 121 7.74 -0.03 -12.48
C GLU A 121 6.46 -0.74 -12.06
N LEU A 122 5.70 -1.24 -13.03
CA LEU A 122 4.42 -1.92 -12.79
C LEU A 122 4.58 -3.42 -13.03
N TYR A 123 4.24 -4.21 -12.01
CA TYR A 123 4.24 -5.67 -12.05
C TYR A 123 2.83 -6.20 -11.80
N PHE A 124 2.21 -6.76 -12.83
CA PHE A 124 0.89 -7.38 -12.77
C PHE A 124 1.02 -8.90 -12.81
N THR A 125 0.29 -9.60 -11.95
CA THR A 125 0.27 -11.06 -11.89
C THR A 125 -1.15 -11.59 -11.79
N GLU A 126 -1.39 -12.74 -12.43
CA GLU A 126 -2.65 -13.49 -12.37
C GLU A 126 -2.87 -14.14 -10.99
N ILE A 127 -1.81 -14.31 -10.20
CA ILE A 127 -1.88 -14.91 -8.86
C ILE A 127 -2.84 -14.10 -7.98
N MET A 128 -3.80 -14.75 -7.36
CA MET A 128 -4.75 -14.13 -6.45
C MET A 128 -4.08 -13.80 -5.11
N TRP A 129 -4.51 -12.72 -4.45
CA TRP A 129 -3.89 -12.28 -3.17
C TRP A 129 -3.79 -13.39 -2.10
N PRO A 130 -4.80 -14.24 -1.88
CA PRO A 130 -4.69 -15.34 -0.92
C PRO A 130 -3.60 -16.37 -1.25
N ASP A 131 -3.25 -16.48 -2.53
CA ASP A 131 -2.25 -17.44 -3.04
C ASP A 131 -0.88 -16.79 -3.28
N PHE A 132 -0.76 -15.46 -3.11
CA PHE A 132 0.49 -14.74 -3.32
C PHE A 132 1.45 -14.93 -2.15
N THR A 133 2.62 -15.49 -2.42
CA THR A 133 3.61 -15.91 -1.42
C THR A 133 4.86 -15.03 -1.40
N ALA A 134 5.76 -15.31 -0.45
CA ALA A 134 7.08 -14.68 -0.40
C ALA A 134 7.95 -15.01 -1.63
N ALA A 135 7.74 -16.18 -2.27
CA ALA A 135 8.44 -16.52 -3.50
C ALA A 135 7.98 -15.59 -4.65
N ASP A 136 6.68 -15.36 -4.78
CA ASP A 136 6.12 -14.48 -5.81
C ASP A 136 6.57 -13.02 -5.62
N LEU A 137 6.70 -12.57 -4.37
CA LEU A 137 7.31 -11.28 -4.06
C LEU A 137 8.77 -11.23 -4.52
N ALA A 138 9.55 -12.27 -4.24
CA ALA A 138 10.95 -12.35 -4.66
C ALA A 138 11.05 -12.34 -6.19
N ASP A 139 10.12 -12.97 -6.90
CA ASP A 139 10.06 -13.00 -8.37
C ASP A 139 9.77 -11.61 -8.94
N ALA A 140 8.81 -10.89 -8.36
CA ALA A 140 8.51 -9.50 -8.73
C ALA A 140 9.72 -8.57 -8.51
N LEU A 141 10.46 -8.75 -7.41
CA LEU A 141 11.68 -7.99 -7.13
C LEU A 141 12.81 -8.33 -8.11
N ARG A 142 12.98 -9.60 -8.48
CA ARG A 142 13.95 -10.00 -9.52
C ARG A 142 13.61 -9.37 -10.87
N ALA A 143 12.33 -9.38 -11.26
CA ALA A 143 11.87 -8.74 -12.48
C ALA A 143 12.12 -7.22 -12.49
N PHE A 144 11.90 -6.56 -11.34
CA PHE A 144 12.22 -5.15 -11.15
C PHE A 144 13.72 -4.86 -11.35
N HIS A 145 14.60 -5.65 -10.72
CA HIS A 145 16.04 -5.45 -10.84
C HIS A 145 16.61 -5.79 -12.23
N ALA A 146 15.95 -6.66 -12.99
CA ALA A 146 16.37 -7.01 -14.35
C ALA A 146 16.05 -5.92 -15.39
N ARG A 147 15.18 -4.95 -15.08
CA ARG A 147 14.80 -3.90 -16.02
C ARG A 147 15.86 -2.80 -16.09
N PRO A 148 16.38 -2.46 -17.28
CA PRO A 148 17.24 -1.30 -17.43
C PRO A 148 16.43 -0.02 -17.19
N ARG A 149 16.77 0.74 -16.14
CA ARG A 149 16.12 2.02 -15.83
C ARG A 149 16.44 3.03 -16.94
N ARG A 150 15.45 3.34 -17.77
CA ARG A 150 15.53 4.44 -18.75
C ARG A 150 15.03 5.71 -18.07
N VAL A 151 15.94 6.43 -17.41
CA VAL A 151 15.63 7.69 -16.74
C VAL A 151 15.61 8.81 -17.78
N GLY A 152 14.64 8.83 -18.70
CA GLY A 152 14.24 9.98 -19.54
C GLY A 152 15.31 10.75 -20.33
N GLY A 153 16.59 10.42 -20.22
CA GLY A 153 17.70 11.06 -20.89
C GLY A 153 17.66 10.66 -22.34
N LEU A 154 17.68 11.65 -23.23
CA LEU A 154 17.94 11.42 -24.64
C LEU A 154 19.23 10.59 -24.77
N PRO A 155 19.28 9.58 -25.67
CA PRO A 155 20.54 8.92 -25.96
C PRO A 155 21.55 9.98 -26.42
N GLU A 156 22.70 10.02 -25.75
CA GLU A 156 23.85 10.87 -26.10
C GLU A 156 24.56 10.31 -27.35
N ALA A 157 23.83 10.21 -28.46
CA ALA A 157 24.34 9.71 -29.73
C ALA A 157 23.42 10.15 -30.90
N ALA A 158 23.36 11.45 -31.16
CA ALA A 158 22.96 12.02 -32.45
C ALA A 158 23.48 13.47 -32.56
N ALA A 159 24.77 13.66 -32.30
CA ALA A 159 25.51 14.86 -32.67
C ALA A 159 26.78 14.37 -33.36
N GLY A 160 26.63 14.02 -34.64
CA GLY A 160 27.68 13.67 -35.58
C GLY A 160 27.21 14.08 -36.96
#